data_AF-A0A7W1ICB6-F1
#
_entry.id   AF-A0A7W1ICB6-F1
#
_cell.length_a   1.000
_cell.length_b   1.000
_cell.length_c   1.000
_cell.angle_alpha   90.00
_cell.angle_beta   90.00
_cell.angle_gamma   90.00
#
_symmetry.space_group_name_H-M   'P 1'
#
loop_
_entity.id
_entity.type
_entity.pdbx_description
1 polymer ?
#
loop_
_entity_poly.entity_id
_entity_poly.type
_entity_poly.pdbx_seq_one_letter_code
_entity_poly.pdbx_strand_id
1 'polypeptide(L)'
;MARDRHRRLRSPRSLPDAPLPRHQLAPGARHPGLERRARDRPVTPPQNAPLAAADAALRILADVRRQPPLRVALDDALGSVLAEPVVSRIDIPAWTNSAMDGYATRGQDVRGASESAPVRLRVVEHLPAGAFPTRAIGAGECARIFTGAPLPDGADTVIRQEDT
;
A
#
# COMPACT_ATOMS: atom_id res chain seq x y z
N MET A 1 -17.77 36.86 17.62
CA MET A 1 -16.85 36.17 18.54
C MET A 1 -16.85 34.67 18.20
N ALA A 2 -16.03 34.27 17.22
CA ALA A 2 -15.93 32.88 16.77
C ALA A 2 -14.79 32.19 17.53
N ARG A 3 -15.11 31.12 18.27
CA ARG A 3 -14.12 30.32 18.98
C ARG A 3 -13.62 29.20 18.07
N ASP A 4 -12.41 29.42 17.56
CA ASP A 4 -11.55 28.43 16.93
C ASP A 4 -11.29 27.27 17.91
N ARG A 5 -11.68 26.05 17.53
CA ARG A 5 -11.38 24.83 18.29
C ARG A 5 -10.42 24.00 17.43
N HIS A 6 -9.13 24.25 17.65
CA HIS A 6 -8.04 23.46 17.10
C HIS A 6 -8.26 21.96 17.31
N ARG A 7 -8.43 21.27 16.18
CA ARG A 7 -8.54 19.82 16.02
C ARG A 7 -7.19 19.19 16.36
N ARG A 8 -7.14 18.36 17.41
CA ARG A 8 -5.96 17.55 17.73
C ARG A 8 -5.82 16.46 16.68
N LEU A 9 -4.96 16.68 15.68
CA LEU A 9 -4.42 15.64 14.83
C LEU A 9 -3.70 14.63 15.74
N ARG A 10 -4.09 13.35 15.70
CA ARG A 10 -3.34 12.30 16.40
C ARG A 10 -1.92 12.29 15.81
N SER A 11 -0.92 12.36 16.69
CA SER A 11 0.48 12.31 16.31
C SER A 11 0.75 11.04 15.48
N PRO A 12 1.49 11.13 14.37
CA PRO A 12 1.87 9.94 13.60
C PRO A 12 2.67 9.01 14.52
N ARG A 13 2.25 7.75 14.61
CA ARG A 13 3.03 6.71 15.29
C ARG A 13 4.39 6.62 14.57
N SER A 14 5.48 6.81 15.30
CA SER A 14 6.83 6.61 14.77
C SER A 14 6.98 5.16 14.34
N LEU A 15 7.24 4.93 13.06
CA LEU A 15 7.61 3.60 12.55
C LEU A 15 8.98 3.20 13.14
N PRO A 16 9.17 1.95 13.55
CA PRO A 16 10.49 1.47 13.99
C PRO A 16 11.47 1.42 12.80
N ASP A 17 12.72 1.83 13.07
CA ASP A 17 13.86 1.96 12.12
C ASP A 17 14.41 0.62 11.58
N ALA A 18 13.60 -0.45 11.60
CA ALA A 18 14.06 -1.77 11.23
C ALA A 18 14.06 -1.94 9.68
N PRO A 19 15.19 -2.34 9.07
CA PRO A 19 15.24 -2.60 7.64
C PRO A 19 14.35 -3.80 7.29
N LEU A 20 13.43 -3.61 6.34
CA LEU A 20 12.59 -4.69 5.80
C LEU A 20 13.47 -5.76 5.10
N PRO A 21 13.13 -7.05 5.23
CA PRO A 21 13.90 -8.13 4.62
C PRO A 21 13.87 -8.03 3.09
N ARG A 22 15.07 -8.11 2.47
CA ARG A 22 15.23 -8.13 1.01
C ARG A 22 14.75 -9.47 0.46
N HIS A 23 13.72 -9.46 -0.38
CA HIS A 23 13.36 -10.63 -1.18
C HIS A 23 14.50 -10.91 -2.18
N GLN A 24 15.24 -12.00 -1.95
CA GLN A 24 16.24 -12.52 -2.89
C GLN A 24 15.52 -13.19 -4.08
N LEU A 25 15.82 -12.73 -5.29
CA LEU A 25 15.51 -13.46 -6.52
C LEU A 25 16.34 -14.76 -6.55
N ALA A 26 15.67 -15.89 -6.77
CA ALA A 26 16.29 -17.21 -6.83
C ALA A 26 17.29 -17.32 -8.00
N PRO A 27 18.44 -18.00 -7.83
CA PRO A 27 19.39 -18.19 -8.91
C PRO A 27 18.89 -19.24 -9.91
N GLY A 28 18.90 -18.89 -11.20
CA GLY A 28 18.51 -19.76 -12.31
C GLY A 28 19.37 -21.02 -12.42
N ALA A 29 18.70 -22.12 -12.80
CA ALA A 29 19.24 -23.46 -12.90
C ALA A 29 20.43 -23.57 -13.90
N ARG A 30 21.45 -24.33 -13.52
CA ARG A 30 22.59 -24.69 -14.37
C ARG A 30 22.26 -25.93 -15.19
N HIS A 31 22.45 -25.88 -16.51
CA HIS A 31 22.42 -27.06 -17.37
C HIS A 31 23.75 -27.84 -17.25
N PRO A 32 23.71 -29.19 -17.23
CA PRO A 32 24.90 -30.02 -17.15
C PRO A 32 25.48 -30.31 -18.54
N GLY A 33 26.81 -30.33 -18.64
CA GLY A 33 27.53 -31.06 -19.68
C GLY A 33 28.19 -30.21 -20.75
N LEU A 34 29.50 -29.95 -20.56
CA LEU A 34 30.49 -30.12 -21.63
C LEU A 34 31.88 -30.07 -21.01
N GLU A 35 32.44 -31.25 -20.73
CA GLU A 35 33.84 -31.40 -20.38
C GLU A 35 34.71 -30.96 -21.57
N ARG A 36 35.58 -29.98 -21.34
CA ARG A 36 36.65 -29.65 -22.28
C ARG A 36 37.99 -29.92 -21.61
N ARG A 37 38.62 -31.01 -22.05
CA ARG A 37 40.00 -31.40 -21.78
C ARG A 37 40.95 -30.20 -21.82
N ALA A 38 41.70 -30.04 -20.72
CA ALA A 38 42.84 -29.15 -20.64
C ALA A 38 43.87 -29.53 -21.70
N ARG A 39 44.29 -28.54 -22.49
CA ARG A 39 45.61 -28.53 -23.11
C ARG A 39 46.39 -27.43 -22.43
N ASP A 40 47.24 -27.83 -21.50
CA ASP A 40 48.26 -27.00 -20.89
C ASP A 40 49.20 -26.48 -21.97
N ARG A 41 49.13 -25.17 -22.20
CA ARG A 41 50.27 -24.40 -22.68
C ARG A 41 50.14 -23.03 -22.04
N PRO A 42 51.14 -22.54 -21.28
CA PRO A 42 51.15 -21.16 -20.83
C PRO A 42 51.41 -20.29 -22.04
N VAL A 43 50.35 -19.96 -22.77
CA VAL A 43 50.36 -18.87 -23.75
C VAL A 43 50.12 -17.62 -22.92
N THR A 44 51.16 -16.84 -22.69
CA THR A 44 51.00 -15.46 -22.23
C THR A 44 50.14 -14.76 -23.29
N PRO A 45 48.89 -14.37 -22.98
CA PRO A 45 48.03 -13.77 -23.99
C PRO A 45 48.68 -12.45 -24.45
N PRO A 46 48.67 -12.15 -25.76
CA PRO A 46 49.12 -10.86 -26.24
C PRO A 46 48.25 -9.78 -25.59
N GLN A 47 48.87 -8.65 -25.22
CA GLN A 47 48.21 -7.58 -24.46
C GLN A 47 47.00 -6.95 -25.18
N ASN A 48 46.72 -7.35 -26.45
CA ASN A 48 45.64 -6.87 -27.32
C ASN A 48 44.82 -8.00 -27.99
N ALA A 49 44.59 -9.16 -27.35
CA ALA A 49 43.60 -10.12 -27.87
C ALA A 49 42.16 -9.57 -27.70
N PRO A 50 41.24 -9.78 -28.66
CA PRO A 50 39.85 -9.34 -28.50
C PRO A 50 39.20 -10.08 -27.32
N LEU A 51 38.63 -9.31 -26.40
CA LEU A 51 37.91 -9.84 -25.24
C LEU A 51 36.61 -10.52 -25.68
N ALA A 52 36.21 -11.58 -24.98
CA ALA A 52 34.84 -12.09 -25.12
C ALA A 52 33.85 -11.01 -24.66
N ALA A 53 32.66 -10.99 -25.27
CA ALA A 53 31.67 -9.94 -25.00
C ALA A 53 31.30 -9.82 -23.50
N ALA A 54 31.25 -10.94 -22.79
CA ALA A 54 31.00 -10.94 -21.34
C ALA A 54 32.13 -10.28 -20.54
N ASP A 55 33.39 -10.58 -20.87
CA ASP A 55 34.56 -10.00 -20.20
C ASP A 55 34.66 -8.49 -20.49
N ALA A 56 34.38 -8.09 -21.73
CA ALA A 56 34.31 -6.69 -22.13
C ALA A 56 33.20 -5.95 -21.36
N ALA A 57 31.99 -6.53 -21.25
CA ALA A 57 30.88 -5.93 -20.52
C ALA A 57 31.19 -5.75 -19.03
N LEU A 58 31.79 -6.76 -18.37
CA LEU A 58 32.19 -6.65 -16.97
C LEU A 58 33.24 -5.55 -16.77
N ARG A 59 34.20 -5.43 -17.69
CA ARG A 59 35.22 -4.38 -17.64
C ARG A 59 34.64 -2.99 -17.83
N ILE A 60 33.68 -2.81 -18.74
CA ILE A 60 32.96 -1.55 -18.92
C ILE A 60 32.16 -1.22 -17.65
N LEU A 61 31.40 -2.17 -17.11
CA LEU A 61 30.60 -1.95 -15.91
C LEU A 61 31.45 -1.64 -14.67
N ALA A 62 32.69 -2.14 -14.61
CA ALA A 62 33.63 -1.83 -13.54
C ALA A 62 34.02 -0.34 -13.50
N ASP A 63 34.03 0.34 -14.66
CA ASP A 63 34.38 1.77 -14.78
C ASP A 63 33.14 2.69 -14.72
N VAL A 64 31.93 2.16 -14.87
CA VAL A 64 30.69 2.93 -14.80
C VAL A 64 30.32 3.23 -13.35
N ARG A 65 30.18 4.52 -13.02
CA ARG A 65 29.72 4.97 -11.70
C ARG A 65 28.24 5.28 -11.71
N ARG A 66 27.56 4.91 -10.62
CA ARG A 66 26.18 5.33 -10.35
C ARG A 66 26.11 6.86 -10.31
N GLN A 67 25.17 7.43 -11.05
CA GLN A 67 24.91 8.87 -11.03
C GLN A 67 24.21 9.27 -9.73
N PRO A 68 24.39 10.53 -9.26
CA PRO A 68 23.62 11.04 -8.14
C PRO A 68 22.11 11.04 -8.46
N PRO A 69 21.25 10.91 -7.44
CA PRO A 69 19.81 10.98 -7.64
C PRO A 69 19.38 12.35 -8.13
N LEU A 70 18.36 12.36 -8.99
CA LEU A 70 17.73 13.57 -9.49
C LEU A 70 16.29 13.64 -9.00
N ARG A 71 15.82 14.86 -8.69
CA ARG A 71 14.40 15.13 -8.47
C ARG A 71 13.77 15.46 -9.82
N VAL A 72 12.81 14.65 -10.21
CA VAL A 72 12.03 14.82 -11.45
C VAL A 72 10.56 15.01 -11.08
N ALA A 73 9.80 15.71 -11.91
CA ALA A 73 8.35 15.76 -11.77
C ALA A 73 7.76 14.36 -12.00
N LEU A 74 6.63 14.04 -11.38
CA LEU A 74 6.02 12.71 -11.49
C LEU A 74 5.64 12.39 -12.95
N ASP A 75 5.18 13.40 -13.68
CA ASP A 75 4.78 13.26 -15.09
C ASP A 75 5.97 12.90 -16.00
N ASP A 76 7.18 13.31 -15.63
CA ASP A 76 8.43 13.02 -16.35
C ASP A 76 9.16 11.77 -15.81
N ALA A 77 8.65 11.16 -14.74
CA ALA A 77 9.33 10.07 -14.04
C ALA A 77 9.20 8.71 -14.76
N LEU A 78 8.34 8.60 -15.77
CA LEU A 78 8.15 7.37 -16.52
C LEU A 78 9.48 6.91 -17.16
N GLY A 79 9.88 5.66 -16.88
CA GLY A 79 11.16 5.11 -17.34
C GLY A 79 12.36 5.44 -16.44
N SER A 80 12.20 6.31 -15.44
CA SER A 80 13.23 6.53 -14.41
C SER A 80 13.29 5.35 -13.43
N VAL A 81 14.46 5.19 -12.79
CA VAL A 81 14.67 4.21 -11.72
C VAL A 81 14.69 4.93 -10.38
N LEU A 82 13.91 4.44 -9.42
CA LEU A 82 13.87 5.00 -8.06
C LEU A 82 15.27 4.97 -7.43
N ALA A 83 15.69 6.12 -6.91
CA ALA A 83 16.97 6.22 -6.22
C ALA A 83 16.94 5.59 -4.82
N GLU A 84 15.78 5.62 -4.17
CA GLU A 84 15.51 5.16 -2.81
C GLU A 84 14.07 4.61 -2.70
N PRO A 85 13.74 3.85 -1.64
CA PRO A 85 12.38 3.37 -1.41
C PRO A 85 11.37 4.52 -1.24
N VAL A 86 10.17 4.35 -1.79
CA VAL A 86 9.04 5.26 -1.55
C VAL A 86 8.19 4.69 -0.42
N VAL A 87 8.02 5.46 0.65
CA VAL A 87 7.21 5.08 1.82
C VAL A 87 6.05 6.06 1.96
N SER A 88 4.83 5.54 2.15
CA SER A 88 3.66 6.39 2.39
C SER A 88 3.80 7.14 3.72
N ARG A 89 3.46 8.43 3.70
CA ARG A 89 3.42 9.27 4.91
C ARG A 89 2.04 9.31 5.57
N ILE A 90 1.05 8.68 4.95
CA ILE A 90 -0.35 8.68 5.38
C ILE A 90 -0.96 7.28 5.22
N ASP A 91 -1.98 7.00 6.03
CA ASP A 91 -2.83 5.84 5.86
C ASP A 91 -3.83 6.08 4.71
N ILE A 92 -4.10 5.03 3.94
CA ILE A 92 -5.10 5.04 2.88
C ILE A 92 -5.98 3.79 3.07
N PRO A 93 -7.29 3.95 3.37
CA PRO A 93 -8.00 5.22 3.56
C PRO A 93 -7.58 5.96 4.86
N ALA A 94 -7.74 7.28 4.88
CA ALA A 94 -7.37 8.12 6.02
C ALA A 94 -8.31 7.98 7.24
N TRP A 95 -9.44 7.29 7.07
CA TRP A 95 -10.42 6.98 8.11
C TRP A 95 -11.15 5.69 7.74
N THR A 96 -11.75 5.04 8.73
CA THR A 96 -12.69 3.94 8.49
C THR A 96 -13.89 4.48 7.73
N ASN A 97 -14.14 3.96 6.53
CA ASN A 97 -15.21 4.39 5.65
C ASN A 97 -16.09 3.21 5.23
N SER A 98 -17.28 3.53 4.73
CA SER A 98 -18.18 2.51 4.20
C SER A 98 -17.65 1.97 2.87
N ALA A 99 -17.58 0.65 2.74
CA ALA A 99 -17.25 -0.02 1.49
C ALA A 99 -18.45 -0.13 0.53
N MET A 100 -19.67 0.09 1.03
CA MET A 100 -20.93 -0.10 0.30
C MET A 100 -21.98 0.93 0.73
N ASP A 101 -23.09 0.98 -0.01
CA ASP A 101 -24.25 1.77 0.39
C ASP A 101 -25.12 0.98 1.37
N GLY A 102 -25.51 1.61 2.46
CA GLY A 102 -26.26 0.92 3.50
C GLY A 102 -26.51 1.75 4.74
N TYR A 103 -26.52 1.08 5.89
CA TYR A 103 -26.79 1.67 7.20
C TYR A 103 -25.68 1.34 8.19
N ALA A 104 -24.99 2.36 8.68
CA ALA A 104 -24.01 2.27 9.75
C ALA A 104 -24.73 2.13 11.10
N THR A 105 -24.40 1.08 11.85
CA THR A 105 -25.00 0.74 13.14
C THR A 105 -23.97 0.14 14.09
N ARG A 106 -24.41 -0.13 15.32
CA ARG A 106 -23.69 -0.96 16.29
C ARG A 106 -24.01 -2.43 15.98
N GLY A 107 -23.00 -3.25 15.71
CA GLY A 107 -23.17 -4.65 15.35
C GLY A 107 -23.91 -5.47 16.42
N GLN A 108 -23.73 -5.10 17.69
CA GLN A 108 -24.47 -5.69 18.80
C GLN A 108 -25.99 -5.49 18.71
N ASP A 109 -26.47 -4.40 18.11
CA ASP A 109 -27.90 -4.09 18.06
C ASP A 109 -28.62 -4.93 17.00
N VAL A 110 -27.89 -5.43 16.00
CA VAL A 110 -28.40 -6.33 14.96
C VAL A 110 -28.05 -7.80 15.23
N ARG A 111 -27.46 -8.10 16.39
CA ARG A 111 -27.07 -9.46 16.75
C ARG A 111 -28.30 -10.33 16.91
N GLY A 112 -28.39 -11.39 16.11
CA GLY A 112 -29.53 -12.30 16.12
C GLY A 112 -30.73 -11.85 15.28
N ALA A 113 -30.60 -10.75 14.52
CA ALA A 113 -31.58 -10.39 13.50
C ALA A 113 -31.69 -11.50 12.45
N SER A 114 -32.92 -11.84 12.07
CA SER A 114 -33.24 -12.80 11.01
C SER A 114 -34.49 -12.35 10.26
N GLU A 115 -34.80 -13.00 9.14
CA GLU A 115 -36.04 -12.74 8.39
C GLU A 115 -37.30 -12.96 9.26
N SER A 116 -37.28 -13.95 10.15
CA SER A 116 -38.39 -14.25 11.07
C SER A 116 -38.44 -13.37 12.31
N ALA A 117 -37.33 -12.71 12.66
CA ALA A 117 -37.20 -11.82 13.81
C ALA A 117 -36.38 -10.58 13.44
N PRO A 118 -36.95 -9.64 12.65
CA PRO A 118 -36.21 -8.45 12.22
C PRO A 118 -36.03 -7.46 13.35
N VAL A 119 -34.87 -6.80 13.37
CA VAL A 119 -34.59 -5.67 14.27
C VAL A 119 -34.97 -4.36 13.58
N ARG A 120 -35.64 -3.46 14.30
CA ARG A 120 -35.90 -2.09 13.82
C ARG A 120 -34.94 -1.11 14.49
N LEU A 121 -34.24 -0.33 13.68
CA LEU A 121 -33.35 0.74 14.12
C LEU A 121 -33.89 2.10 13.69
N ARG A 122 -33.62 3.14 14.47
CA ARG A 122 -33.97 4.52 14.12
C ARG A 122 -32.86 5.16 13.30
N VAL A 123 -33.18 5.59 12.09
CA VAL A 123 -32.25 6.38 11.27
C VAL A 123 -32.12 7.79 11.87
N VAL A 124 -30.91 8.18 12.27
CA VAL A 124 -30.64 9.46 12.95
C VAL A 124 -29.82 10.44 12.11
N GLU A 125 -29.21 9.97 11.02
CA GLU A 125 -28.38 10.77 10.11
C GLU A 125 -28.32 10.14 8.71
N HIS A 126 -28.06 10.98 7.70
CA HIS A 126 -27.78 10.57 6.31
C HIS A 126 -26.40 11.10 5.91
N LEU A 127 -25.50 10.21 5.49
CA LEU A 127 -24.09 10.48 5.23
C LEU A 127 -23.72 10.24 3.76
N PRO A 128 -23.82 11.26 2.89
CA PRO A 128 -23.34 11.16 1.52
C PRO A 128 -21.81 11.06 1.46
N ALA A 129 -21.27 10.62 0.33
CA ALA A 129 -19.83 10.55 0.10
C ALA A 129 -19.18 11.93 0.32
N GLY A 130 -18.07 11.97 1.07
CA GLY A 130 -17.33 13.18 1.38
C GLY A 130 -17.88 14.02 2.55
N ALA A 131 -19.07 13.72 3.08
CA ALA A 131 -19.57 14.35 4.30
C ALA A 131 -18.99 13.66 5.54
N PHE A 132 -18.74 14.43 6.60
CA PHE A 132 -18.32 13.89 7.89
C PHE A 132 -19.52 13.74 8.82
N PRO A 133 -19.58 12.66 9.62
CA PRO A 133 -20.63 12.49 10.62
C PRO A 133 -20.68 13.64 11.62
N THR A 134 -21.90 14.07 11.92
CA THR A 134 -22.16 15.11 12.92
C THR A 134 -22.66 14.52 14.24
N ARG A 135 -23.05 13.24 14.25
CA ARG A 135 -23.60 12.54 15.40
C ARG A 135 -22.94 11.17 15.58
N ALA A 136 -22.88 10.74 16.84
CA ALA A 136 -22.54 9.36 17.17
C ALA A 136 -23.79 8.48 17.10
N ILE A 137 -23.60 7.18 16.83
CA ILE A 137 -24.66 6.17 16.82
C ILE A 137 -24.82 5.56 18.21
N GLY A 138 -26.00 5.72 18.80
CA GLY A 138 -26.41 5.10 20.05
C GLY A 138 -27.08 3.72 19.88
N ALA A 139 -27.57 3.16 20.99
CA ALA A 139 -28.31 1.89 20.97
C ALA A 139 -29.64 2.03 20.19
N GLY A 140 -29.90 1.09 19.29
CA GLY A 140 -31.12 1.09 18.47
C GLY A 140 -31.14 2.19 17.41
N GLU A 141 -30.01 2.83 17.13
CA GLU A 141 -29.88 3.89 16.12
C GLU A 141 -29.02 3.41 14.95
N CYS A 142 -29.20 4.05 13.79
CA CYS A 142 -28.31 3.88 12.64
C CYS A 142 -28.21 5.18 11.83
N ALA A 143 -27.20 5.28 10.97
CA ALA A 143 -27.12 6.32 9.95
C ALA A 143 -27.17 5.68 8.57
N ARG A 144 -27.95 6.23 7.64
CA ARG A 144 -27.83 5.87 6.23
C ARG A 144 -26.48 6.39 5.75
N ILE A 145 -25.66 5.52 5.16
CA ILE A 145 -24.29 5.83 4.75
C ILE A 145 -24.03 5.37 3.32
N PHE A 146 -23.31 6.19 2.56
CA PHE A 146 -22.92 5.86 1.19
C PHE A 146 -21.44 5.50 1.09
N THR A 147 -21.08 4.81 0.01
CA THR A 147 -19.72 4.34 -0.27
C THR A 147 -18.70 5.47 -0.15
N GLY A 148 -17.63 5.22 0.60
CA GLY A 148 -16.55 6.17 0.84
C GLY A 148 -16.78 7.17 1.99
N ALA A 149 -18.01 7.30 2.51
CA ALA A 149 -18.29 8.16 3.65
C ALA A 149 -17.62 7.61 4.94
N PRO A 150 -17.05 8.46 5.81
CA PRO A 150 -16.54 8.06 7.12
C PRO A 150 -17.63 7.44 8.00
N LEU A 151 -17.27 6.42 8.77
CA LEU A 151 -18.17 5.85 9.79
C LEU A 151 -18.39 6.86 10.94
N PRO A 152 -19.65 7.05 11.40
CA PRO A 152 -19.93 7.78 12.63
C PRO A 152 -19.35 7.09 13.86
N ASP A 153 -18.99 7.90 14.87
CA ASP A 153 -18.57 7.37 16.17
C ASP A 153 -19.64 6.44 16.75
N GLY A 154 -19.22 5.33 17.34
CA GLY A 154 -20.11 4.31 17.90
C GLY A 154 -20.61 3.28 16.89
N ALA A 155 -20.58 3.56 15.58
CA ALA A 155 -20.83 2.54 14.56
C ALA A 155 -19.57 1.69 14.33
N ASP A 156 -19.75 0.38 14.23
CA ASP A 156 -18.70 -0.60 13.90
C ASP A 156 -19.11 -1.53 12.75
N THR A 157 -20.34 -1.41 12.28
CA THR A 157 -20.96 -2.33 11.32
C THR A 157 -21.76 -1.54 10.28
N VAL A 158 -21.68 -1.96 9.01
CA VAL A 158 -22.53 -1.44 7.93
C VAL A 158 -23.35 -2.60 7.36
N ILE A 159 -24.67 -2.46 7.34
CA ILE A 159 -25.58 -3.40 6.67
C ILE A 159 -25.91 -2.85 5.29
N ARG A 160 -25.77 -3.67 4.24
CA ARG A 160 -26.14 -3.30 2.87
C ARG A 160 -27.62 -2.93 2.79
N GLN A 161 -27.97 -1.94 2.00
CA GLN A 161 -29.37 -1.57 1.80
C GLN A 161 -30.21 -2.72 1.21
N GLU A 162 -29.59 -3.64 0.48
CA GLU A 162 -30.25 -4.81 -0.10
C GLU A 162 -30.58 -5.89 0.95
N ASP A 163 -29.94 -5.84 2.12
CA ASP A 163 -30.09 -6.80 3.22
C ASP A 163 -30.88 -6.20 4.42
N THR A 164 -31.60 -5.09 4.23
CA THR A 164 -32.41 -4.41 5.26
C THR A 164 -33.90 -4.48 5.04
#